data_AF-A0A9Q3HW08-F1
#
_entry.id   AF-A0A9Q3HW08-F1
#
_cell.length_a   1.000
_cell.length_b   1.000
_cell.length_c   1.000
_cell.angle_alpha   90.00
_cell.angle_beta   90.00
_cell.angle_gamma   90.00
#
_symmetry.space_group_name_H-M   'P 1'
#
loop_
_entity.id
_entity.type
_entity.pdbx_description
1 polymer ?
#
loop_
_entity_poly.entity_id
_entity_poly.type
_entity_poly.pdbx_seq_one_letter_code
_entity_poly.pdbx_strand_id
1 'polypeptide(L)'
;MYGLYLNNNKERYFTIGDKKHQKFAFLPFKRQIKVIKVSQANLELEKLKSEQLNEVEISIHLTDKQESEISSLLYDHKEAFALIKEPLGEIVGHEVYIILNIERPYPPLLRRPAYPASSKSREALKMLIKELLDLGAIRKVCHNVEEEITIPVVVAWCNGKSIMVGDFRALNTYIVTGRCPIPKIQIALTQISQEVYLRTIDSLKGFHQNMVTPRARKYLRIISHDGVYEYLRMTFGINNEPSHFQIMMNEIFPEERSEGWLIIYIDEVVVCSKNLEENIYRLSRVLSEIQSVKMRVSLEKCHFGVKELKALGHVLSDLSLGIYKNKVAAVLMKPMPHKKKEMKSFLGFSGYYRQNVKDFSSIERPLYRLCDKNIVFEMTVDKVKAFKSL
;
A
#
# COMPACT_ATOMS: atom_id res chain seq x y z
N MET A 1 3.32 -24.77 -44.77
CA MET A 1 2.10 -24.31 -45.49
C MET A 1 1.10 -25.47 -45.51
N TYR A 2 0.12 -25.48 -44.61
CA TYR A 2 -1.05 -26.36 -44.74
C TYR A 2 -2.24 -25.46 -45.09
N GLY A 3 -2.59 -25.41 -46.38
CA GLY A 3 -3.65 -24.55 -46.89
C GLY A 3 -5.02 -25.16 -46.63
N LEU A 4 -5.90 -24.40 -45.96
CA LEU A 4 -7.33 -24.70 -45.89
C LEU A 4 -7.98 -24.25 -47.20
N TYR A 5 -8.44 -25.20 -48.02
CA TYR A 5 -9.23 -24.90 -49.21
C TYR A 5 -10.71 -24.85 -48.83
N LEU A 6 -11.28 -23.64 -48.79
CA LEU A 6 -12.71 -23.42 -48.57
C LEU A 6 -13.40 -23.25 -49.94
N ASN A 7 -14.10 -24.30 -50.39
CA ASN A 7 -15.00 -24.18 -51.54
C ASN A 7 -16.39 -23.76 -51.06
N ASN A 8 -16.90 -22.66 -51.60
CA ASN A 8 -18.12 -22.01 -51.17
C ASN A 8 -19.34 -22.73 -51.78
N ASN A 9 -19.87 -23.73 -51.07
CA ASN A 9 -21.18 -24.32 -51.37
C ASN A 9 -22.10 -24.18 -50.15
N LYS A 10 -23.41 -24.11 -50.38
CA LYS A 10 -24.45 -23.77 -49.38
C LYS A 10 -24.44 -24.66 -48.12
N GLU A 11 -23.77 -25.81 -48.15
CA GLU A 11 -23.49 -26.63 -46.97
C GLU A 11 -21.98 -26.62 -46.69
N ARG A 12 -21.55 -25.86 -45.65
CA ARG A 12 -20.14 -25.61 -45.32
C ARG A 12 -19.48 -26.85 -44.71
N TYR A 13 -18.82 -27.66 -45.54
CA TYR A 13 -17.92 -28.73 -45.09
C TYR A 13 -16.45 -28.38 -45.38
N PHE A 14 -15.52 -28.91 -44.59
CA PHE A 14 -14.08 -28.79 -44.82
C PHE A 14 -13.37 -30.14 -44.69
N THR A 15 -12.17 -30.26 -45.26
CA THR A 15 -11.32 -31.46 -45.21
C THR A 15 -9.96 -31.08 -44.60
N ILE A 16 -9.38 -31.94 -43.75
CA ILE A 16 -8.09 -31.69 -43.11
C ILE A 16 -7.01 -32.57 -43.76
N GLY A 17 -5.97 -31.95 -44.32
CA GLY A 17 -4.85 -32.66 -44.97
C GLY A 17 -5.21 -33.35 -46.30
N ASP A 18 -4.46 -34.37 -46.69
CA ASP A 18 -4.61 -35.08 -47.98
C ASP A 18 -5.81 -36.05 -48.04
N LYS A 19 -6.61 -36.13 -46.98
CA LYS A 19 -7.78 -37.03 -46.89
C LYS A 19 -9.02 -36.40 -47.53
N LYS A 20 -9.05 -36.31 -48.86
CA LYS A 20 -10.15 -35.73 -49.66
C LYS A 20 -11.53 -36.39 -49.46
N HIS A 21 -11.59 -37.57 -48.85
CA HIS A 21 -12.82 -38.34 -48.64
C HIS A 21 -13.46 -38.16 -47.26
N GLN A 22 -12.81 -37.48 -46.30
CA GLN A 22 -13.38 -37.18 -44.98
C GLN A 22 -13.85 -35.73 -44.92
N LYS A 23 -15.18 -35.53 -44.94
CA LYS A 23 -15.83 -34.22 -44.86
C LYS A 23 -16.25 -33.92 -43.42
N PHE A 24 -15.78 -32.81 -42.86
CA PHE A 24 -16.15 -32.32 -41.53
C PHE A 24 -17.16 -31.17 -41.68
N ALA A 25 -18.22 -31.20 -40.88
CA ALA A 25 -19.24 -30.15 -40.83
C ALA A 25 -19.07 -29.30 -39.57
N PHE A 26 -19.34 -28.01 -39.67
CA PHE A 26 -19.55 -27.20 -38.47
C PHE A 26 -20.90 -27.56 -37.86
N LEU A 27 -20.90 -28.24 -36.72
CA LEU A 27 -22.11 -28.42 -35.91
C LEU A 27 -22.59 -27.04 -35.42
N PRO A 28 -23.87 -26.67 -35.60
CA PRO A 28 -24.39 -25.40 -35.10
C PRO A 28 -24.49 -25.50 -33.58
N PHE A 29 -23.42 -25.08 -32.89
CA PHE A 29 -23.41 -24.96 -31.44
C PHE A 29 -24.29 -23.75 -31.06
N LYS A 30 -25.58 -23.98 -30.82
CA LYS A 30 -26.47 -22.99 -30.21
C LYS A 30 -26.09 -22.80 -28.74
N ARG A 31 -25.02 -22.05 -28.49
CA ARG A 31 -24.85 -21.41 -27.18
C ARG A 31 -25.89 -20.29 -27.14
N GLN A 32 -26.86 -20.36 -26.23
CA GLN A 32 -27.62 -19.18 -25.85
C GLN A 32 -26.61 -18.18 -25.28
N ILE A 33 -26.15 -17.24 -26.11
CA ILE A 33 -25.50 -16.04 -25.63
C ILE A 33 -26.64 -15.24 -25.02
N LYS A 34 -26.73 -15.24 -23.69
CA LYS A 34 -27.48 -14.20 -22.98
C LYS A 34 -26.83 -12.88 -23.37
N VAL A 35 -27.42 -12.18 -24.33
CA VAL A 35 -27.12 -10.77 -24.57
C VAL A 35 -27.69 -10.04 -23.37
N ILE A 36 -26.88 -9.91 -22.32
CA ILE A 36 -27.18 -9.04 -21.20
C ILE A 36 -27.24 -7.63 -21.79
N LYS A 37 -28.36 -6.91 -21.58
CA LYS A 37 -28.42 -5.48 -21.86
C LYS A 37 -27.36 -4.81 -20.98
N VAL A 38 -26.20 -4.51 -21.57
CA VAL A 38 -25.15 -3.73 -20.93
C VAL A 38 -25.69 -2.31 -20.76
N SER A 39 -25.92 -1.88 -19.52
CA SER A 39 -26.25 -0.49 -19.22
C SER A 39 -25.07 0.41 -19.60
N GLN A 40 -25.31 1.69 -19.93
CA GLN A 40 -24.21 2.65 -20.17
C GLN A 40 -23.21 2.71 -19.00
N ALA A 41 -23.68 2.52 -17.77
CA ALA A 41 -22.85 2.40 -16.57
C ALA A 41 -21.84 1.24 -16.65
N ASN A 42 -22.23 0.07 -17.18
CA ASN A 42 -21.31 -1.07 -17.37
C ASN A 42 -20.24 -0.80 -18.44
N LEU A 43 -20.53 0.06 -19.41
CA LEU A 43 -19.62 0.39 -20.52
C LEU A 43 -18.57 1.46 -20.12
N GLU A 44 -18.97 2.42 -19.28
CA GLU A 44 -18.04 3.35 -18.63
C GLU A 44 -17.24 2.69 -17.51
N LEU A 45 -17.86 1.78 -16.76
CA LEU A 45 -17.15 0.93 -15.81
C LEU A 45 -16.18 0.03 -16.55
N GLU A 46 -16.53 -0.59 -17.69
CA GLU A 46 -15.57 -1.30 -18.52
C GLU A 46 -14.49 -0.40 -19.11
N LYS A 47 -14.74 0.90 -19.30
CA LYS A 47 -13.69 1.87 -19.63
C LYS A 47 -12.77 2.15 -18.43
N LEU A 48 -13.31 2.41 -17.25
CA LEU A 48 -12.58 2.48 -15.98
C LEU A 48 -11.77 1.19 -15.73
N LYS A 49 -12.36 0.03 -16.03
CA LYS A 49 -11.72 -1.29 -16.03
C LYS A 49 -10.66 -1.40 -17.13
N SER A 50 -10.90 -0.97 -18.36
CA SER A 50 -9.91 -1.09 -19.43
C SER A 50 -8.73 -0.11 -19.27
N GLU A 51 -8.96 1.02 -18.58
CA GLU A 51 -7.94 2.04 -18.32
C GLU A 51 -7.14 1.72 -17.04
N GLN A 52 -7.73 1.05 -16.02
CA GLN A 52 -7.08 0.76 -14.72
C GLN A 52 -7.06 -0.72 -14.27
N LEU A 53 -7.65 -1.66 -15.03
CA LEU A 53 -7.80 -3.08 -14.65
C LEU A 53 -7.22 -4.04 -15.68
N ASN A 54 -5.93 -4.31 -15.56
CA ASN A 54 -5.46 -5.68 -15.78
C ASN A 54 -5.30 -6.47 -14.46
N GLU A 55 -5.58 -5.87 -13.28
CA GLU A 55 -5.17 -6.46 -11.99
C GLU A 55 -6.16 -6.34 -10.80
N VAL A 56 -7.44 -5.96 -10.96
CA VAL A 56 -8.36 -6.11 -9.80
C VAL A 56 -8.74 -7.57 -9.67
N GLU A 57 -8.25 -8.21 -8.60
CA GLU A 57 -8.73 -9.52 -8.15
C GLU A 57 -10.15 -9.37 -7.59
N ILE A 58 -11.15 -9.32 -8.48
CA ILE A 58 -12.53 -9.62 -8.11
C ILE A 58 -12.57 -11.12 -7.85
N SER A 59 -12.92 -11.53 -6.62
CA SER A 59 -12.91 -12.94 -6.24
C SER A 59 -13.74 -13.79 -7.21
N ILE A 60 -13.18 -14.96 -7.57
CA ILE A 60 -13.70 -15.96 -8.53
C ILE A 60 -15.01 -16.63 -8.05
N HIS A 61 -15.57 -16.20 -6.91
CA HIS A 61 -16.73 -16.82 -6.26
C HIS A 61 -17.97 -15.92 -6.17
N LEU A 62 -18.00 -14.77 -6.85
CA LEU A 62 -19.19 -13.91 -6.92
C LEU A 62 -20.12 -14.37 -8.05
N THR A 63 -21.43 -14.32 -7.80
CA THR A 63 -22.44 -14.53 -8.84
C THR A 63 -22.56 -13.29 -9.74
N ASP A 64 -23.02 -13.44 -10.98
CA ASP A 64 -23.21 -12.33 -11.93
C ASP A 64 -24.00 -11.14 -11.34
N LYS A 65 -24.99 -11.44 -10.49
CA LYS A 65 -25.79 -10.42 -9.80
C LYS A 65 -24.96 -9.61 -8.81
N GLN A 66 -24.14 -10.29 -8.02
CA GLN A 66 -23.28 -9.69 -6.98
C GLN A 66 -22.15 -8.87 -7.60
N GLU A 67 -21.58 -9.33 -8.71
CA GLU A 67 -20.60 -8.56 -9.47
C GLU A 67 -21.21 -7.26 -10.02
N SER A 68 -22.45 -7.32 -10.52
CA SER A 68 -23.17 -6.15 -11.00
C SER A 68 -23.48 -5.14 -9.88
N GLU A 69 -23.83 -5.59 -8.68
CA GLU A 69 -24.11 -4.73 -7.53
C GLU A 69 -22.84 -4.00 -7.05
N ILE A 70 -21.73 -4.73 -6.92
CA ILE A 70 -20.43 -4.12 -6.57
C ILE A 70 -19.99 -3.15 -7.66
N SER A 71 -20.16 -3.53 -8.92
CA SER A 71 -19.84 -2.69 -10.08
C SER A 71 -20.61 -1.37 -10.08
N SER A 72 -21.92 -1.42 -9.77
CA SER A 72 -22.74 -0.21 -9.61
C SER A 72 -22.23 0.66 -8.47
N LEU A 73 -21.96 0.05 -7.31
CA LEU A 73 -21.46 0.77 -6.14
C LEU A 73 -20.14 1.50 -6.44
N LEU A 74 -19.19 0.83 -7.11
CA LEU A 74 -17.91 1.43 -7.49
C LEU A 74 -18.10 2.59 -8.47
N TYR A 75 -19.09 2.51 -9.36
CA TYR A 75 -19.44 3.59 -10.28
C TYR A 75 -20.04 4.80 -9.55
N ASP A 76 -20.97 4.55 -8.63
CA ASP A 76 -21.63 5.58 -7.83
C ASP A 76 -20.61 6.34 -6.97
N HIS A 77 -19.58 5.63 -6.50
CA HIS A 77 -18.46 6.19 -5.74
C HIS A 77 -17.19 6.43 -6.57
N LYS A 78 -17.28 6.65 -7.88
CA LYS A 78 -16.10 6.81 -8.77
C LYS A 78 -15.12 7.90 -8.34
N GLU A 79 -15.59 8.93 -7.63
CA GLU A 79 -14.73 10.01 -7.13
C GLU A 79 -13.87 9.59 -5.93
N ALA A 80 -14.15 8.45 -5.30
CA ALA A 80 -13.27 7.89 -4.27
C ALA A 80 -11.99 7.28 -4.86
N PHE A 81 -11.98 6.93 -6.15
CA PHE A 81 -10.87 6.21 -6.77
C PHE A 81 -9.91 7.15 -7.47
N ALA A 82 -8.61 6.88 -7.36
CA ALA A 82 -7.58 7.63 -8.07
C ALA A 82 -7.71 7.44 -9.58
N LEU A 83 -7.58 8.50 -10.38
CA LEU A 83 -7.60 8.43 -11.85
C LEU A 83 -6.18 8.51 -12.40
N ILE A 84 -5.92 7.95 -13.59
CA ILE A 84 -4.59 7.99 -14.24
C ILE A 84 -4.08 9.43 -14.42
N LYS A 85 -4.98 10.36 -14.74
CA LYS A 85 -4.67 11.78 -14.96
C LYS A 85 -4.60 12.58 -13.66
N GLU A 86 -5.36 12.17 -12.65
CA GLU A 86 -5.45 12.85 -11.35
C GLU A 86 -5.34 11.80 -10.24
N PRO A 87 -4.12 11.34 -9.94
CA PRO A 87 -3.93 10.21 -9.04
C PRO A 87 -4.05 10.61 -7.57
N LEU A 88 -3.92 11.89 -7.22
CA LEU A 88 -3.86 12.35 -5.84
C LEU A 88 -5.16 13.04 -5.43
N GLY A 89 -5.72 12.59 -4.31
CA GLY A 89 -6.76 13.33 -3.58
C GLY A 89 -6.19 14.58 -2.92
N GLU A 90 -7.06 15.46 -2.43
CA GLU A 90 -6.68 16.61 -1.62
C GLU A 90 -7.51 16.54 -0.35
N ILE A 91 -6.96 15.90 0.68
CA ILE A 91 -7.71 15.64 1.91
C ILE A 91 -8.02 16.97 2.58
N VAL A 92 -9.31 17.32 2.63
CA VAL A 92 -9.79 18.59 3.15
C VAL A 92 -9.98 18.49 4.67
N GLY A 93 -9.57 19.52 5.41
CA GLY A 93 -9.80 19.62 6.86
C GLY A 93 -8.78 18.90 7.74
N HIS A 94 -7.81 18.22 7.12
CA HIS A 94 -6.74 17.50 7.82
C HIS A 94 -5.35 17.91 7.31
N GLU A 95 -5.12 19.22 7.18
CA GLU A 95 -3.82 19.76 6.77
C GLU A 95 -2.75 19.54 7.83
N VAL A 96 -1.57 19.12 7.38
CA VAL A 96 -0.45 18.81 8.26
C VAL A 96 0.23 20.10 8.73
N TYR A 97 0.33 20.24 10.06
CA TYR A 97 1.20 21.20 10.72
C TYR A 97 2.47 20.51 11.22
N ILE A 98 3.59 21.24 11.20
CA ILE A 98 4.87 20.78 11.73
C ILE A 98 5.32 21.80 12.78
N ILE A 99 5.50 21.32 14.01
CA ILE A 99 6.00 22.11 15.14
C ILE A 99 7.40 21.62 15.47
N LEU A 100 8.33 22.56 15.50
CA LEU A 100 9.70 22.32 15.96
C LEU A 100 9.81 22.65 17.45
N ASN A 101 10.65 21.92 18.16
CA ASN A 101 10.99 22.17 19.56
C ASN A 101 12.12 23.22 19.73
N ILE A 102 12.42 23.95 18.66
CA ILE A 102 13.45 24.98 18.59
C ILE A 102 12.90 26.21 17.88
N GLU A 103 13.44 27.37 18.24
CA GLU A 103 13.14 28.64 17.59
C GLU A 103 14.32 29.10 16.73
N ARG A 104 14.12 30.20 16.00
CA ARG A 104 15.19 30.81 15.20
C ARG A 104 16.22 31.48 16.14
N PRO A 105 17.52 31.47 15.77
CA PRO A 105 18.09 30.89 14.56
C PRO A 105 18.22 29.36 14.64
N TYR A 106 17.94 28.68 13.52
CA TYR A 106 18.04 27.22 13.44
C TYR A 106 19.50 26.73 13.41
N PRO A 107 19.78 25.53 13.97
CA PRO A 107 21.13 24.99 14.00
C PRO A 107 21.66 24.66 12.59
N PRO A 108 22.98 24.75 12.35
CA PRO A 108 23.60 24.42 11.06
C PRO A 108 23.27 23.02 10.54
N LEU A 109 22.96 22.08 11.45
CA LEU A 109 22.55 20.72 11.11
C LEU A 109 21.27 20.68 10.22
N LEU A 110 20.42 21.70 10.28
CA LEU A 110 19.23 21.83 9.44
C LEU A 110 19.48 22.53 8.10
N ARG A 111 20.65 23.14 7.90
CA ARG A 111 21.06 23.79 6.65
C ARG A 111 22.12 22.96 5.95
N ARG A 112 21.69 21.87 5.33
CA ARG A 112 22.59 20.90 4.69
C ARG A 112 22.71 21.17 3.19
N PRO A 113 23.91 21.05 2.59
CA PRO A 113 24.09 21.19 1.16
C PRO A 113 23.56 19.96 0.41
N ALA A 114 23.31 20.11 -0.90
CA ALA A 114 23.02 18.97 -1.78
C ALA A 114 24.13 17.92 -1.69
N TYR A 115 23.74 16.65 -1.71
CA TYR A 115 24.71 15.57 -1.82
C TYR A 115 25.30 15.49 -3.24
N PRO A 116 26.60 15.19 -3.38
CA PRO A 116 27.16 14.81 -4.66
C PRO A 116 26.41 13.60 -5.24
N ALA A 117 26.01 13.69 -6.50
CA ALA A 117 25.25 12.64 -7.18
C ALA A 117 25.97 12.21 -8.46
N SER A 118 26.01 10.91 -8.73
CA SER A 118 26.52 10.35 -10.00
C SER A 118 25.66 10.78 -11.18
N SER A 119 26.18 10.74 -12.41
CA SER A 119 25.42 11.13 -13.61
C SER A 119 24.08 10.38 -13.72
N LYS A 120 24.09 9.06 -13.48
CA LYS A 120 22.88 8.23 -13.42
C LYS A 120 21.87 8.70 -12.38
N SER A 121 22.34 9.09 -11.18
CA SER A 121 21.46 9.57 -10.11
C SER A 121 20.92 10.97 -10.42
N ARG A 122 21.70 11.82 -11.11
CA ARG A 122 21.26 13.15 -11.53
C ARG A 122 20.12 13.08 -12.55
N GLU A 123 20.25 12.21 -13.54
CA GLU A 123 19.19 11.95 -14.52
C GLU A 123 17.92 11.43 -13.85
N ALA A 124 18.06 10.43 -12.96
CA ALA A 124 16.93 9.88 -12.21
C ALA A 124 16.25 10.96 -11.32
N LEU A 125 17.03 11.77 -10.60
CA LEU A 125 16.49 12.88 -9.80
C LEU A 125 15.72 13.87 -10.66
N LYS A 126 16.24 14.24 -11.84
CA LYS A 126 15.57 15.17 -12.74
C LYS A 126 14.21 14.64 -13.20
N MET A 127 14.13 13.35 -13.53
CA MET A 127 12.88 12.70 -13.90
C MET A 127 11.89 12.66 -12.71
N LEU A 128 12.35 12.26 -11.53
CA LEU A 128 11.52 12.15 -10.33
C LEU A 128 11.02 13.51 -9.83
N ILE A 129 11.87 14.54 -9.85
CA ILE A 129 11.47 15.92 -9.53
C ILE A 129 10.41 16.41 -10.50
N LYS A 130 10.58 16.13 -11.81
CA LYS A 130 9.57 16.48 -12.81
C LYS A 130 8.24 15.78 -12.54
N GLU A 131 8.25 14.47 -12.24
CA GLU A 131 7.02 13.75 -11.86
C GLU A 131 6.33 14.41 -10.65
N LEU A 132 7.09 14.77 -9.61
CA LEU A 132 6.53 15.41 -8.43
C LEU A 132 6.01 16.83 -8.69
N LEU A 133 6.63 17.57 -9.63
CA LEU A 133 6.13 18.87 -10.07
C LEU A 133 4.83 18.72 -10.86
N ASP A 134 4.78 17.78 -11.81
CA ASP A 134 3.61 17.50 -12.64
C ASP A 134 2.43 17.00 -11.76
N LEU A 135 2.72 16.27 -10.68
CA LEU A 135 1.74 15.86 -9.67
C LEU A 135 1.32 16.97 -8.70
N GLY A 136 1.96 18.15 -8.73
CA GLY A 136 1.71 19.22 -7.76
C GLY A 136 2.13 18.87 -6.32
N ALA A 137 3.00 17.87 -6.14
CA ALA A 137 3.52 17.46 -4.84
C ALA A 137 4.58 18.42 -4.29
N ILE A 138 5.38 19.00 -5.19
CA ILE A 138 6.42 19.97 -4.87
C ILE A 138 6.28 21.22 -5.74
N ARG A 139 6.90 22.32 -5.31
CA ARG A 139 7.14 23.49 -6.17
C ARG A 139 8.59 23.97 -6.04
N LYS A 140 9.09 24.64 -7.07
CA LYS A 140 10.41 25.28 -7.04
C LYS A 140 10.38 26.50 -6.11
N VAL A 141 11.40 26.67 -5.28
CA VAL A 141 11.55 27.84 -4.41
C VAL A 141 12.18 28.98 -5.21
N CYS A 142 11.60 30.18 -5.11
CA CYS A 142 12.10 31.37 -5.81
C CYS A 142 13.36 31.94 -5.15
N HIS A 143 14.20 32.62 -5.94
CA HIS A 143 15.49 33.18 -5.52
C HIS A 143 15.45 34.18 -4.35
N ASN A 144 14.29 34.78 -4.07
CA ASN A 144 14.13 35.81 -3.03
C ASN A 144 13.70 35.25 -1.67
N VAL A 145 13.82 33.94 -1.45
CA VAL A 145 13.38 33.28 -0.23
C VAL A 145 14.60 32.82 0.56
N GLU A 146 14.73 33.27 1.81
CA GLU A 146 15.78 32.78 2.69
C GLU A 146 15.57 31.29 3.01
N GLU A 147 16.60 30.50 2.72
CA GLU A 147 16.66 29.05 2.92
C GLU A 147 17.30 28.73 4.26
N GLU A 148 16.51 28.74 5.33
CA GLU A 148 17.04 28.44 6.66
C GLU A 148 17.17 26.93 6.92
N ILE A 149 16.33 26.13 6.27
CA ILE A 149 16.27 24.67 6.41
C ILE A 149 16.31 24.05 5.02
N THR A 150 17.21 23.09 4.82
CA THR A 150 17.40 22.38 3.55
C THR A 150 17.67 20.89 3.80
N ILE A 151 16.89 20.03 3.15
CA ILE A 151 16.95 18.58 3.26
C ILE A 151 17.57 18.00 1.99
N PRO A 152 18.75 17.39 2.06
CA PRO A 152 19.39 16.83 0.88
C PRO A 152 18.67 15.56 0.45
N VAL A 153 18.58 15.35 -0.85
CA VAL A 153 17.93 14.16 -1.44
C VAL A 153 18.94 13.15 -1.96
N VAL A 154 18.56 11.87 -1.91
CA VAL A 154 19.29 10.75 -2.51
C VAL A 154 18.36 9.92 -3.38
N VAL A 155 18.93 9.15 -4.31
CA VAL A 155 18.18 8.16 -5.09
C VAL A 155 18.42 6.78 -4.50
N ALA A 156 17.34 6.13 -4.07
CA ALA A 156 17.35 4.73 -3.71
C ALA A 156 16.91 3.89 -4.93
N TRP A 157 17.58 2.76 -5.15
CA TRP A 157 17.25 1.83 -6.22
C TRP A 157 16.69 0.55 -5.61
N CYS A 158 15.50 0.15 -6.04
CA CYS A 158 14.84 -1.08 -5.60
C CYS A 158 14.23 -1.78 -6.81
N ASN A 159 14.65 -3.03 -7.07
CA ASN A 159 14.13 -3.84 -8.17
C ASN A 159 14.10 -3.11 -9.53
N GLY A 160 15.16 -2.36 -9.83
CA GLY A 160 15.27 -1.57 -11.08
C GLY A 160 14.52 -0.24 -11.08
N LYS A 161 13.68 0.05 -10.08
CA LYS A 161 12.98 1.34 -9.93
C LYS A 161 13.81 2.30 -9.06
N SER A 162 13.81 3.58 -9.44
CA SER A 162 14.45 4.67 -8.67
C SER A 162 13.41 5.43 -7.85
N ILE A 163 13.73 5.74 -6.59
CA ILE A 163 12.89 6.53 -5.69
C ILE A 163 13.72 7.66 -5.11
N MET A 164 13.17 8.89 -5.12
CA MET A 164 13.79 10.04 -4.46
C MET A 164 13.48 9.98 -2.96
N VAL A 165 14.51 10.09 -2.12
CA VAL A 165 14.40 10.04 -0.66
C VAL A 165 15.03 11.28 -0.07
N GLY A 166 14.24 12.06 0.69
CA GLY A 166 14.74 13.17 1.50
C GLY A 166 15.39 12.67 2.79
N ASP A 167 16.55 13.21 3.13
CA ASP A 167 17.23 12.87 4.39
C ASP A 167 16.70 13.71 5.57
N PHE A 168 15.52 13.35 6.06
CA PHE A 168 14.83 14.04 7.16
C PHE A 168 15.40 13.76 8.56
N ARG A 169 16.49 12.98 8.68
CA ARG A 169 17.01 12.55 10.00
C ARG A 169 17.33 13.72 10.92
N ALA A 170 17.93 14.78 10.37
CA ALA A 170 18.23 16.00 11.12
C ALA A 170 16.96 16.75 11.52
N LEU A 171 15.98 16.89 10.62
CA LEU A 171 14.72 17.55 10.93
C LEU A 171 13.94 16.80 12.02
N ASN A 172 13.90 15.47 11.91
CA ASN A 172 13.18 14.58 12.82
C ASN A 172 13.65 14.66 14.28
N THR A 173 14.89 15.09 14.56
CA THR A 173 15.34 15.30 15.96
C THR A 173 14.74 16.53 16.61
N TYR A 174 14.23 17.48 15.80
CA TYR A 174 13.66 18.73 16.28
C TYR A 174 12.14 18.80 16.15
N ILE A 175 11.51 17.84 15.47
CA ILE A 175 10.05 17.77 15.40
C ILE A 175 9.49 17.33 16.76
N VAL A 176 8.52 18.09 17.28
CA VAL A 176 7.76 17.70 18.48
C VAL A 176 6.96 16.44 18.16
N THR A 177 7.20 15.34 18.87
CA THR A 177 6.59 14.05 18.52
C THR A 177 5.12 13.96 18.97
N GLY A 178 4.23 13.70 18.01
CA GLY A 178 2.82 13.40 18.27
C GLY A 178 2.65 11.92 18.63
N ARG A 179 2.13 11.62 19.82
CA ARG A 179 1.81 10.24 20.22
C ARG A 179 0.38 9.91 19.80
N CYS A 180 0.24 9.04 18.81
CA CYS A 180 -1.02 8.37 18.51
C CYS A 180 -0.95 6.92 19.04
N PRO A 181 -1.95 6.44 19.81
CA PRO A 181 -2.05 5.03 20.14
C PRO A 181 -2.49 4.25 18.88
N ILE A 182 -1.51 3.76 18.11
CA ILE A 182 -1.78 2.87 16.98
C ILE A 182 -2.16 1.50 17.54
N PRO A 183 -3.33 0.94 17.17
CA PRO A 183 -3.74 -0.37 17.65
C PRO A 183 -2.73 -1.44 17.22
N LYS A 184 -2.47 -2.41 18.10
CA LYS A 184 -1.69 -3.58 17.72
C LYS A 184 -2.52 -4.37 16.72
N ILE A 185 -1.98 -4.57 15.51
CA ILE A 185 -2.57 -5.36 14.42
C ILE A 185 -3.19 -6.65 14.96
N GLN A 186 -2.45 -7.41 15.76
CA GLN A 186 -2.91 -8.68 16.32
C GLN A 186 -4.20 -8.57 17.16
N ILE A 187 -4.34 -7.52 17.97
CA ILE A 187 -5.54 -7.29 18.77
C ILE A 187 -6.72 -6.96 17.86
N ALA A 188 -6.50 -6.06 16.90
CA ALA A 188 -7.51 -5.69 15.93
C ALA A 188 -7.98 -6.93 15.15
N LEU A 189 -7.05 -7.73 14.63
CA LEU A 189 -7.36 -8.94 13.86
C LEU A 189 -8.08 -10.03 14.68
N THR A 190 -7.79 -10.15 15.99
CA THR A 190 -8.48 -11.14 16.85
C THR A 190 -9.97 -10.82 17.03
N GLN A 191 -10.36 -9.54 16.97
CA GLN A 191 -11.76 -9.14 17.07
C GLN A 191 -12.60 -9.57 15.86
N ILE A 192 -11.95 -9.95 14.75
CA ILE A 192 -12.58 -10.12 13.43
C ILE A 192 -12.48 -11.54 12.89
N SER A 193 -11.90 -12.47 13.65
CA SER A 193 -11.72 -13.87 13.24
C SER A 193 -13.02 -14.66 12.99
N GLN A 194 -14.19 -14.02 13.05
CA GLN A 194 -15.51 -14.58 12.76
C GLN A 194 -16.18 -13.96 11.52
N GLU A 195 -15.55 -12.98 10.88
CA GLU A 195 -16.10 -12.26 9.73
C GLU A 195 -15.63 -12.93 8.42
N VAL A 196 -16.53 -13.02 7.44
CA VAL A 196 -16.38 -13.88 6.24
C VAL A 196 -15.89 -13.08 5.03
N TYR A 197 -16.13 -11.78 5.01
CA TYR A 197 -15.74 -10.89 3.92
C TYR A 197 -14.87 -9.76 4.45
N LEU A 198 -13.64 -9.71 3.94
CA LEU A 198 -12.66 -8.71 4.31
C LEU A 198 -12.22 -7.94 3.06
N ARG A 199 -12.13 -6.60 3.17
CA ARG A 199 -11.61 -5.72 2.11
C ARG A 199 -10.52 -4.84 2.67
N THR A 200 -9.39 -4.73 1.98
CA THR A 200 -8.40 -3.69 2.26
C THR A 200 -8.61 -2.53 1.30
N ILE A 201 -8.62 -1.31 1.82
CA ILE A 201 -8.52 -0.07 1.04
C ILE A 201 -7.15 0.51 1.36
N ASP A 202 -6.32 0.69 0.34
CA ASP A 202 -4.99 1.31 0.44
C ASP A 202 -5.06 2.71 -0.17
N SER A 203 -4.69 3.71 0.63
CA SER A 203 -4.62 5.09 0.18
C SER A 203 -3.48 5.25 -0.84
N LEU A 204 -3.81 5.55 -2.10
CA LEU A 204 -2.81 5.64 -3.16
C LEU A 204 -1.78 6.71 -2.83
N LYS A 205 -0.50 6.32 -2.68
CA LYS A 205 0.58 7.23 -2.28
C LYS A 205 0.15 8.09 -1.06
N GLY A 206 -0.55 7.47 -0.09
CA GLY A 206 -1.46 8.13 0.86
C GLY A 206 -0.97 9.44 1.47
N PHE A 207 0.31 9.51 1.85
CA PHE A 207 0.88 10.73 2.45
C PHE A 207 0.88 11.94 1.51
N HIS A 208 1.04 11.73 0.20
CA HIS A 208 0.97 12.83 -0.76
C HIS A 208 -0.45 13.38 -0.96
N GLN A 209 -1.48 12.80 -0.33
CA GLN A 209 -2.84 13.35 -0.37
C GLN A 209 -3.09 14.37 0.74
N ASN A 210 -2.31 14.35 1.82
CA ASN A 210 -2.37 15.34 2.88
C ASN A 210 -1.66 16.62 2.46
N MET A 211 -2.36 17.75 2.53
CA MET A 211 -1.78 19.05 2.26
C MET A 211 -0.96 19.53 3.45
N VAL A 212 0.20 20.13 3.16
CA VAL A 212 1.04 20.78 4.18
C VAL A 212 0.66 22.24 4.26
N THR A 213 0.39 22.70 5.48
CA THR A 213 0.05 24.10 5.75
C THR A 213 1.15 25.05 5.23
N PRO A 214 0.80 26.23 4.68
CA PRO A 214 1.79 27.17 4.13
C PRO A 214 2.95 27.51 5.10
N ARG A 215 2.67 27.56 6.41
CA ARG A 215 3.66 27.82 7.46
C ARG A 215 4.66 26.68 7.63
N ALA A 216 4.24 25.43 7.43
CA ALA A 216 5.07 24.24 7.61
C ALA A 216 5.91 23.88 6.37
N ARG A 217 5.53 24.34 5.16
CA ARG A 217 6.24 24.03 3.91
C ARG A 217 7.73 24.38 3.94
N LYS A 218 8.10 25.46 4.62
CA LYS A 218 9.49 25.90 4.80
C LYS A 218 10.38 24.85 5.50
N TYR A 219 9.79 23.96 6.30
CA TYR A 219 10.50 22.88 6.98
C TYR A 219 10.73 21.66 6.08
N LEU A 220 9.98 21.55 4.98
CA LEU A 220 10.05 20.44 4.02
C LEU A 220 10.72 20.87 2.71
N ARG A 221 11.70 21.77 2.79
CA ARG A 221 12.50 22.19 1.64
C ARG A 221 13.56 21.16 1.34
N ILE A 222 13.52 20.61 0.14
CA ILE A 222 14.53 19.70 -0.37
C ILE A 222 15.53 20.43 -1.27
N ILE A 223 16.79 20.00 -1.20
CA ILE A 223 17.87 20.52 -2.01
C ILE A 223 18.49 19.40 -2.85
N SER A 224 18.64 19.68 -4.14
CA SER A 224 19.31 18.81 -5.10
C SER A 224 20.34 19.63 -5.89
N HIS A 225 21.07 18.96 -6.79
CA HIS A 225 21.99 19.61 -7.71
C HIS A 225 21.30 20.56 -8.71
N ASP A 226 19.98 20.43 -8.90
CA ASP A 226 19.18 21.23 -9.84
C ASP A 226 18.49 22.43 -9.14
N GLY A 227 18.60 22.52 -7.81
CA GLY A 227 18.06 23.61 -7.01
C GLY A 227 17.23 23.15 -5.82
N VAL A 228 16.50 24.10 -5.25
CA VAL A 228 15.68 23.94 -4.05
C VAL A 228 14.20 23.90 -4.40
N TYR A 229 13.51 22.93 -3.81
CA TYR A 229 12.09 22.68 -3.97
C TYR A 229 11.45 22.56 -2.59
N GLU A 230 10.16 22.84 -2.47
CA GLU A 230 9.41 22.62 -1.23
C GLU A 230 8.18 21.76 -1.47
N TYR A 231 7.93 20.85 -0.53
CA TYR A 231 6.74 20.01 -0.55
C TYR A 231 5.49 20.82 -0.22
N LEU A 232 4.47 20.66 -1.07
CA LEU A 232 3.11 21.17 -0.84
C LEU A 232 2.24 20.15 -0.12
N ARG A 233 2.58 18.88 -0.29
CA ARG A 233 1.90 17.70 0.25
C ARG A 233 2.85 16.92 1.14
N MET A 234 2.30 16.14 2.07
CA MET A 234 3.12 15.41 3.02
C MET A 234 3.98 14.35 2.32
N THR A 235 5.13 14.02 2.90
CA THR A 235 6.13 13.14 2.29
C THR A 235 6.60 12.08 3.28
N PHE A 236 7.04 10.95 2.73
CA PHE A 236 7.68 9.88 3.49
C PHE A 236 8.94 10.38 4.20
N GLY A 237 9.23 9.78 5.36
CA GLY A 237 10.46 10.00 6.12
C GLY A 237 10.34 10.96 7.31
N ILE A 238 9.20 11.62 7.49
CA ILE A 238 8.91 12.42 8.68
C ILE A 238 8.37 11.52 9.80
N ASN A 239 8.93 11.63 11.01
CA ASN A 239 8.60 10.71 12.11
C ASN A 239 7.14 10.73 12.58
N ASN A 240 6.47 11.89 12.51
CA ASN A 240 5.10 12.02 13.01
C ASN A 240 4.02 11.64 12.01
N GLU A 241 4.43 11.42 10.77
CA GLU A 241 3.53 11.27 9.65
C GLU A 241 2.56 10.09 9.86
N PRO A 242 3.00 8.87 10.25
CA PRO A 242 2.09 7.77 10.50
C PRO A 242 1.08 8.02 11.63
N SER A 243 1.52 8.73 12.68
CA SER A 243 0.64 9.12 13.79
C SER A 243 -0.44 10.09 13.33
N HIS A 244 -0.06 11.08 12.51
CA HIS A 244 -1.00 12.04 11.95
C HIS A 244 -2.03 11.35 11.06
N PHE A 245 -1.57 10.47 10.16
CA PHE A 245 -2.45 9.73 9.27
C PHE A 245 -3.44 8.84 10.04
N GLN A 246 -2.97 8.16 11.10
CA GLN A 246 -3.86 7.37 11.96
C GLN A 246 -4.91 8.23 12.68
N ILE A 247 -4.54 9.41 13.20
CA ILE A 247 -5.49 10.33 13.86
C ILE A 247 -6.54 10.78 12.85
N MET A 248 -6.11 11.26 11.69
CA MET A 248 -6.99 11.68 10.61
C MET A 248 -7.98 10.57 10.25
N MET A 249 -7.51 9.35 10.00
CA MET A 249 -8.39 8.25 9.64
C MET A 249 -9.36 7.90 10.77
N ASN A 250 -8.96 8.06 12.04
CA ASN A 250 -9.90 7.87 13.16
C ASN A 250 -10.98 8.96 13.23
N GLU A 251 -10.66 10.19 12.81
CA GLU A 251 -11.59 11.31 12.73
C GLU A 251 -12.54 11.23 11.52
N ILE A 252 -12.08 10.63 10.42
CA ILE A 252 -12.90 10.39 9.22
C ILE A 252 -13.94 9.28 9.47
N PHE A 253 -13.59 8.23 10.23
CA PHE A 253 -14.45 7.07 10.45
C PHE A 253 -14.80 6.81 11.93
N PRO A 254 -15.36 7.80 12.66
CA PRO A 254 -15.63 7.65 14.09
C PRO A 254 -16.74 6.62 14.34
N GLU A 255 -17.79 6.62 13.52
CA GLU A 255 -18.97 5.75 13.68
C GLU A 255 -18.64 4.31 13.31
N GLU A 256 -18.03 4.09 12.15
CA GLU A 256 -17.66 2.77 11.64
C GLU A 256 -16.69 2.05 12.58
N ARG A 257 -15.77 2.81 13.19
CA ARG A 257 -14.88 2.29 14.24
C ARG A 257 -15.65 1.95 15.52
N SER A 258 -16.59 2.80 15.95
CA SER A 258 -17.39 2.57 17.15
C SER A 258 -18.29 1.34 17.02
N GLU A 259 -18.77 1.06 15.81
CA GLU A 259 -19.55 -0.14 15.47
C GLU A 259 -18.70 -1.42 15.40
N GLY A 260 -17.36 -1.29 15.40
CA GLY A 260 -16.42 -2.41 15.58
C GLY A 260 -16.14 -3.25 14.34
N TRP A 261 -16.66 -2.87 13.17
CA TRP A 261 -16.46 -3.62 11.91
C TRP A 261 -15.39 -3.02 10.99
N LEU A 262 -14.87 -1.84 11.32
CA LEU A 262 -13.80 -1.17 10.58
C LEU A 262 -12.50 -1.17 11.38
N ILE A 263 -11.44 -1.76 10.81
CA ILE A 263 -10.07 -1.56 11.28
C ILE A 263 -9.42 -0.49 10.45
N ILE A 264 -8.67 0.37 11.13
CA ILE A 264 -7.79 1.35 10.51
C ILE A 264 -6.38 1.13 11.03
N TYR A 265 -5.44 0.99 10.12
CA TYR A 265 -4.02 0.95 10.41
C TYR A 265 -3.27 1.83 9.41
N ILE A 266 -2.93 3.05 9.82
CA ILE A 266 -2.29 4.07 8.97
C ILE A 266 -3.07 4.20 7.64
N ASP A 267 -2.50 3.73 6.53
CA ASP A 267 -3.02 3.84 5.16
C ASP A 267 -3.89 2.66 4.73
N GLU A 268 -3.96 1.59 5.53
CA GLU A 268 -4.80 0.42 5.29
C GLU A 268 -6.10 0.49 6.11
N VAL A 269 -7.24 0.38 5.42
CA VAL A 269 -8.57 0.22 6.04
C VAL A 269 -9.08 -1.19 5.76
N VAL A 270 -9.45 -1.93 6.79
CA VAL A 270 -10.05 -3.27 6.66
C VAL A 270 -11.53 -3.21 7.02
N VAL A 271 -12.38 -3.47 6.03
CA VAL A 271 -13.84 -3.57 6.20
C VAL A 271 -14.22 -5.02 6.43
N CYS A 272 -14.90 -5.30 7.54
CA CYS A 272 -15.30 -6.65 7.94
C CYS A 272 -16.79 -6.83 7.77
N SER A 273 -17.25 -8.01 7.33
CA SER A 273 -18.68 -8.32 7.18
C SER A 273 -18.97 -9.81 7.23
N LYS A 274 -20.17 -10.19 7.69
CA LYS A 274 -20.60 -11.59 7.84
C LYS A 274 -21.19 -12.15 6.56
N ASN A 275 -21.79 -11.28 5.75
CA ASN A 275 -22.36 -11.63 4.46
C ASN A 275 -22.11 -10.51 3.43
N LEU A 276 -22.42 -10.79 2.17
CA LEU A 276 -22.14 -9.85 1.09
C LEU A 276 -23.03 -8.60 1.12
N GLU A 277 -24.29 -8.71 1.51
CA GLU A 277 -25.21 -7.57 1.57
C GLU A 277 -24.71 -6.53 2.58
N GLU A 278 -24.35 -6.99 3.79
CA GLU A 278 -23.69 -6.18 4.82
C GLU A 278 -22.39 -5.58 4.32
N ASN A 279 -21.63 -6.32 3.51
CA ASN A 279 -20.36 -5.87 2.94
C ASN A 279 -20.51 -4.75 1.92
N ILE A 280 -21.53 -4.83 1.06
CA ILE A 280 -21.87 -3.77 0.09
C ILE A 280 -22.31 -2.52 0.84
N TYR A 281 -23.17 -2.67 1.85
CA TYR A 281 -23.62 -1.56 2.68
C TYR A 281 -22.47 -0.86 3.41
N ARG A 282 -21.61 -1.62 4.10
CA ARG A 282 -20.44 -1.08 4.81
C ARG A 282 -19.44 -0.42 3.88
N LEU A 283 -19.20 -1.01 2.70
CA LEU A 283 -18.33 -0.39 1.71
C LEU A 283 -18.90 0.94 1.22
N SER A 284 -20.20 1.02 0.96
CA SER A 284 -20.84 2.27 0.53
C SER A 284 -20.63 3.39 1.55
N ARG A 285 -20.78 3.08 2.84
CA ARG A 285 -20.48 4.04 3.92
C ARG A 285 -19.03 4.50 3.88
N VAL A 286 -18.09 3.55 3.83
CA VAL A 286 -16.66 3.88 3.80
C VAL A 286 -16.31 4.73 2.57
N LEU A 287 -16.78 4.38 1.39
CA LEU A 287 -16.53 5.14 0.17
C LEU A 287 -17.16 6.54 0.21
N SER A 288 -18.33 6.68 0.85
CA SER A 288 -18.98 7.98 1.05
C SER A 288 -18.13 8.91 1.90
N GLU A 289 -17.58 8.43 3.02
CA GLU A 289 -16.68 9.22 3.86
C GLU A 289 -15.37 9.57 3.16
N ILE A 290 -14.83 8.64 2.36
CA ILE A 290 -13.64 8.91 1.54
C ILE A 290 -13.89 10.05 0.54
N GLN A 291 -15.06 10.05 -0.11
CA GLN A 291 -15.46 11.14 -1.01
C GLN A 291 -15.69 12.46 -0.27
N SER A 292 -16.28 12.42 0.93
CA SER A 292 -16.60 13.62 1.71
C SER A 292 -15.34 14.44 2.02
N VAL A 293 -14.21 13.76 2.27
CA VAL A 293 -12.91 14.39 2.51
C VAL A 293 -12.02 14.49 1.28
N LYS A 294 -12.50 14.08 0.09
CA LYS A 294 -11.73 14.04 -1.17
C LYS A 294 -10.45 13.19 -1.11
N MET A 295 -10.44 12.16 -0.28
CA MET A 295 -9.39 11.16 -0.30
C MET A 295 -9.58 10.24 -1.52
N ARG A 296 -8.47 9.75 -2.07
CA ARG A 296 -8.43 8.82 -3.20
C ARG A 296 -7.85 7.47 -2.79
N VAL A 297 -8.41 6.40 -3.30
CA VAL A 297 -7.96 5.04 -3.02
C VAL A 297 -7.47 4.35 -4.28
N SER A 298 -6.52 3.44 -4.13
CA SER A 298 -6.06 2.62 -5.25
C SER A 298 -7.02 1.47 -5.49
N LEU A 299 -7.73 1.48 -6.61
CA LEU A 299 -8.64 0.39 -6.97
C LEU A 299 -7.88 -0.93 -7.17
N GLU A 300 -6.66 -0.89 -7.73
CA GLU A 300 -5.79 -2.05 -7.95
C GLU A 300 -5.46 -2.82 -6.66
N LYS A 301 -5.39 -2.10 -5.54
CA LYS A 301 -5.04 -2.68 -4.24
C LYS A 301 -6.28 -3.07 -3.43
N CYS A 302 -7.47 -2.74 -3.91
CA CYS A 302 -8.73 -3.11 -3.28
C CYS A 302 -9.07 -4.56 -3.62
N HIS A 303 -9.27 -5.38 -2.59
CA HIS A 303 -9.69 -6.77 -2.75
C HIS A 303 -11.17 -6.88 -2.42
N PHE A 304 -11.96 -7.52 -3.29
CA PHE A 304 -13.41 -7.58 -3.16
C PHE A 304 -13.91 -9.02 -3.09
N GLY A 305 -14.65 -9.34 -2.02
CA GLY A 305 -15.36 -10.61 -1.89
C GLY A 305 -14.45 -11.82 -1.61
N VAL A 306 -13.23 -11.63 -1.12
CA VAL A 306 -12.28 -12.72 -0.87
C VAL A 306 -12.50 -13.35 0.51
N LYS A 307 -12.50 -14.70 0.55
CA LYS A 307 -12.48 -15.50 1.80
C LYS A 307 -11.12 -15.52 2.48
N GLU A 308 -10.06 -15.23 1.72
CA GLU A 308 -8.71 -15.07 2.22
C GLU A 308 -8.21 -13.67 1.88
N LEU A 309 -7.97 -12.82 2.89
CA LEU A 309 -7.43 -11.48 2.72
C LEU A 309 -5.99 -11.42 3.22
N LYS A 310 -5.11 -10.85 2.39
CA LYS A 310 -3.78 -10.43 2.81
C LYS A 310 -3.89 -8.98 3.30
N ALA A 311 -3.81 -8.77 4.61
CA ALA A 311 -3.86 -7.44 5.22
C ALA A 311 -2.86 -7.35 6.36
N LEU A 312 -2.23 -6.19 6.56
CA LEU A 312 -1.37 -5.91 7.72
C LEU A 312 -0.21 -6.92 7.92
N GLY A 313 0.21 -7.59 6.85
CA GLY A 313 1.24 -8.62 6.87
C GLY A 313 0.80 -10.01 7.35
N HIS A 314 -0.51 -10.23 7.51
CA HIS A 314 -1.14 -11.50 7.85
C HIS A 314 -2.04 -11.99 6.71
N VAL A 315 -2.32 -13.29 6.71
CA VAL A 315 -3.37 -13.89 5.89
C VAL A 315 -4.54 -14.18 6.81
N LEU A 316 -5.64 -13.48 6.60
CA LEU A 316 -6.91 -13.70 7.28
C LEU A 316 -7.72 -14.65 6.43
N SER A 317 -8.14 -15.77 7.01
CA SER A 317 -9.06 -16.73 6.39
C SER A 317 -10.22 -16.99 7.34
N ASP A 318 -11.35 -17.48 6.82
CA ASP A 318 -12.57 -17.87 7.57
C ASP A 318 -12.31 -18.68 8.87
N LEU A 319 -11.13 -19.29 9.02
CA LEU A 319 -10.79 -20.20 10.13
C LEU A 319 -9.40 -19.96 10.76
N SER A 320 -8.55 -19.08 10.21
CA SER A 320 -7.18 -18.93 10.74
C SER A 320 -6.51 -17.59 10.43
N LEU A 321 -5.72 -17.12 11.40
CA LEU A 321 -4.78 -16.01 11.27
C LEU A 321 -3.39 -16.59 10.97
N GLY A 322 -3.02 -16.59 9.69
CA GLY A 322 -1.76 -17.12 9.19
C GLY A 322 -0.72 -16.03 8.94
N ILE A 323 0.57 -16.37 9.05
CA ILE A 323 1.66 -15.47 8.66
C ILE A 323 1.88 -15.59 7.15
N TYR A 324 2.14 -14.45 6.49
CA TYR A 324 2.46 -14.46 5.07
C TYR A 324 3.72 -15.30 4.75
N LYS A 325 3.60 -16.27 3.83
CA LYS A 325 4.67 -17.23 3.48
C LYS A 325 5.99 -16.56 3.09
N ASN A 326 5.97 -15.42 2.39
CA ASN A 326 7.21 -14.73 2.02
C ASN A 326 7.91 -14.08 3.21
N LYS A 327 7.17 -13.66 4.25
CA LYS A 327 7.78 -13.17 5.49
C LYS A 327 8.42 -14.31 6.28
N VAL A 328 7.81 -15.51 6.28
CA VAL A 328 8.42 -16.72 6.85
C VAL A 328 9.69 -17.10 6.08
N ALA A 329 9.65 -17.10 4.74
CA ALA A 329 10.82 -17.41 3.91
C ALA A 329 12.00 -16.45 4.17
N ALA A 330 11.74 -15.15 4.32
CA ALA A 330 12.78 -14.16 4.64
C ALA A 330 13.46 -14.42 6.00
N VAL A 331 12.77 -15.05 6.96
CA VAL A 331 13.34 -15.46 8.26
C VAL A 331 14.17 -16.73 8.10
N LEU A 332 13.64 -17.72 7.39
CA LEU A 332 14.34 -18.98 7.13
C LEU A 332 15.67 -18.76 6.37
N MET A 333 15.74 -17.71 5.55
CA MET A 333 16.95 -17.31 4.82
C MET A 333 17.85 -16.36 5.60
N LYS A 334 17.44 -15.89 6.79
CA LYS A 334 18.20 -14.90 7.54
C LYS A 334 19.46 -15.56 8.13
N PRO A 335 20.65 -15.00 7.91
CA PRO A 335 21.88 -15.58 8.44
C PRO A 335 21.89 -15.51 9.97
N MET A 336 22.68 -16.40 10.57
CA MET A 336 22.93 -16.40 12.00
C MET A 336 23.45 -15.01 12.44
N PRO A 337 22.88 -14.37 13.46
CA PRO A 337 23.41 -13.10 13.94
C PRO A 337 24.81 -13.26 14.54
N HIS A 338 25.72 -12.38 14.14
CA HIS A 338 27.11 -12.33 14.61
C HIS A 338 27.33 -11.20 15.62
N LYS A 339 26.37 -10.27 15.77
CA LYS A 339 26.46 -9.13 16.70
C LYS A 339 25.17 -8.91 17.47
N LYS A 340 25.28 -8.28 18.65
CA LYS A 340 24.14 -7.93 19.52
C LYS A 340 23.05 -7.13 18.80
N LYS A 341 23.43 -6.22 17.90
CA LYS A 341 22.49 -5.40 17.12
C LYS A 341 21.62 -6.26 16.18
N GLU A 342 22.23 -7.24 15.54
CA GLU A 342 21.56 -8.19 14.65
C GLU A 342 20.63 -9.11 15.46
N MET A 343 21.09 -9.59 16.62
CA MET A 343 20.26 -10.39 17.53
C MET A 343 19.04 -9.61 18.03
N LYS A 344 19.21 -8.34 18.44
CA LYS A 344 18.08 -7.46 18.83
C LYS A 344 17.09 -7.27 17.69
N SER A 345 17.57 -7.10 16.45
CA SER A 345 16.72 -7.00 15.28
C SER A 345 15.97 -8.30 15.00
N PHE A 346 16.62 -9.47 15.16
CA PHE A 346 15.99 -10.78 15.02
C PHE A 346 14.90 -10.98 16.09
N LEU A 347 15.20 -10.74 17.37
CA LEU A 347 14.25 -10.88 18.47
C LEU A 347 13.06 -9.92 18.38
N GLY A 348 13.29 -8.68 17.91
CA GLY A 348 12.21 -7.73 17.65
C GLY A 348 11.26 -8.24 16.56
N PHE A 349 11.82 -8.84 15.50
CA PHE A 349 11.04 -9.45 14.44
C PHE A 349 10.27 -10.69 14.92
N SER A 350 10.95 -11.65 15.57
CA SER A 350 10.30 -12.88 16.02
C SER A 350 9.26 -12.61 17.11
N GLY A 351 9.50 -11.59 17.95
CA GLY A 351 8.55 -11.11 18.95
C GLY A 351 7.23 -10.59 18.36
N TYR A 352 7.23 -10.08 17.12
CA TYR A 352 6.00 -9.71 16.42
C TYR A 352 5.11 -10.93 16.15
N TYR A 353 5.71 -12.10 15.93
CA TYR A 353 5.03 -13.37 15.60
C TYR A 353 4.92 -14.33 16.79
N ARG A 354 5.20 -13.88 18.01
CA ARG A 354 5.26 -14.71 19.23
C ARG A 354 4.02 -15.57 19.49
N GLN A 355 2.83 -15.15 19.05
CA GLN A 355 1.59 -15.90 19.28
C GLN A 355 1.48 -17.17 18.43
N ASN A 356 2.22 -17.22 17.32
CA ASN A 356 2.26 -18.38 16.43
C ASN A 356 3.32 -19.42 16.83
N VAL A 357 4.15 -19.11 17.83
CA VAL A 357 5.24 -19.98 18.29
C VAL A 357 4.93 -20.47 19.70
N LYS A 358 4.73 -21.78 19.84
CA LYS A 358 4.52 -22.41 21.14
C LYS A 358 5.77 -22.25 22.01
N ASP A 359 5.58 -21.94 23.28
CA ASP A 359 6.66 -21.78 24.26
C ASP A 359 7.72 -20.71 23.88
N PHE A 360 7.32 -19.71 23.08
CA PHE A 360 8.19 -18.65 22.56
C PHE A 360 9.12 -18.03 23.63
N SER A 361 8.56 -17.69 24.79
CA SER A 361 9.30 -17.09 25.91
C SER A 361 10.41 -17.99 26.46
N SER A 362 10.22 -19.32 26.41
CA SER A 362 11.22 -20.29 26.85
C SER A 362 12.35 -20.41 25.82
N ILE A 363 12.00 -20.38 24.53
CA ILE A 363 12.96 -20.48 23.41
C ILE A 363 13.79 -19.20 23.29
N GLU A 364 13.19 -18.01 23.41
CA GLU A 364 13.88 -16.72 23.23
C GLU A 364 14.81 -16.34 24.40
N ARG A 365 14.55 -16.85 25.60
CA ARG A 365 15.27 -16.48 26.83
C ARG A 365 16.80 -16.54 26.72
N PRO A 366 17.43 -17.62 26.22
CA PRO A 366 18.87 -17.67 26.03
C PRO A 366 19.39 -16.64 25.00
N LEU A 367 18.57 -16.29 24.00
CA LEU A 367 18.92 -15.30 22.97
C LEU A 367 18.82 -13.87 23.51
N TYR A 368 17.79 -13.56 24.32
CA TYR A 368 17.65 -12.25 24.97
C TYR A 368 18.82 -11.92 25.89
N ARG A 369 19.38 -12.92 26.59
CA ARG A 369 20.57 -12.73 27.43
C ARG A 369 21.78 -12.24 26.63
N LEU A 370 21.92 -12.64 25.37
CA LEU A 370 23.02 -12.15 24.50
C LEU A 370 22.91 -10.66 24.18
N CYS A 371 21.74 -10.07 24.33
CA CYS A 371 21.49 -8.67 24.03
C CYS A 371 21.91 -7.71 25.17
N ASP A 372 22.24 -8.25 26.35
CA ASP A 372 22.77 -7.48 27.48
C ASP A 372 24.12 -6.86 27.12
N LYS A 373 24.37 -5.62 27.58
CA LYS A 373 25.63 -4.92 27.37
C LYS A 373 26.80 -5.66 28.02
N ASN A 374 26.59 -6.29 29.17
CA ASN A 374 27.64 -6.88 30.00
C ASN A 374 28.01 -8.33 29.63
N ILE A 375 27.29 -8.94 28.68
CA ILE A 375 27.49 -10.34 28.29
C ILE A 375 28.29 -10.42 26.99
N VAL A 376 29.29 -11.30 26.91
CA VAL A 376 30.02 -11.55 25.66
C VAL A 376 29.09 -12.21 24.64
N PHE A 377 29.12 -11.72 23.40
CA PHE A 377 28.29 -12.28 22.34
C PHE A 377 28.91 -13.60 21.85
N GLU A 378 28.34 -14.71 22.29
CA GLU A 378 28.81 -16.04 21.92
C GLU A 378 27.63 -16.98 21.67
N MET A 379 27.56 -17.51 20.44
CA MET A 379 26.53 -18.46 20.01
C MET A 379 26.92 -19.90 20.39
N THR A 380 26.78 -20.21 21.68
CA THR A 380 26.95 -21.58 22.21
C THR A 380 25.90 -22.53 21.63
N VAL A 381 26.12 -23.85 21.77
CA VAL A 381 25.23 -24.90 21.24
C VAL A 381 23.76 -24.68 21.63
N ASP A 382 23.49 -24.33 22.89
CA ASP A 382 22.13 -24.07 23.37
C ASP A 382 21.47 -22.86 22.70
N LYS A 383 22.25 -21.79 22.45
CA LYS A 383 21.75 -20.59 21.77
C LYS A 383 21.56 -20.84 20.28
N VAL A 384 22.41 -21.64 19.66
CA VAL A 384 22.22 -22.08 18.28
C VAL A 384 20.95 -22.92 18.15
N LYS A 385 20.73 -23.84 19.08
CA LYS A 385 19.50 -24.65 19.14
C LYS A 385 18.27 -23.76 19.32
N ALA A 386 18.30 -22.84 20.29
CA ALA A 386 17.24 -21.87 20.49
C ALA A 386 16.95 -21.03 19.25
N PHE A 387 17.98 -20.54 18.56
CA PHE A 387 17.81 -19.76 17.32
C PHE A 387 17.21 -20.59 16.19
N LYS A 388 17.58 -21.87 16.03
CA LYS A 388 17.01 -22.73 14.99
C LYS A 388 15.59 -23.21 15.31
N SER A 389 15.23 -23.27 16.59
CA SER A 389 13.89 -23.65 17.05
C SER A 389 12.89 -22.50 16.95
N LEU A 390 13.37 -21.25 17.02
CA LEU A 390 12.60 -20.03 16.82
C LEU A 390 12.44 -19.73 15.32
#